data_AF-A0A1H5L2I4-F1
#
_entry.id   AF-A0A1H5L2I4-F1
#
_cell.length_a   1.000
_cell.length_b   1.000
_cell.length_c   1.000
_cell.angle_alpha   90.00
_cell.angle_beta   90.00
_cell.angle_gamma   90.00
#
_symmetry.space_group_name_H-M   'P 1'
#
loop_
_entity.id
_entity.type
_entity.pdbx_description
1 polymer ?
#
loop_
_entity_poly.entity_id
_entity_poly.type
_entity_poly.pdbx_seq_one_letter_code
_entity_poly.pdbx_strand_id
1 'polypeptide(L)' 'MRVYRRARPRLYADAIEGAVTAASSNGRILDISSEAKRIAKATGLSPIITARDLFEAGVTARISMEFTRIP' A
#
# COMPACT_ATOMS: atom_id res chain seq x y z
N MET A 1 15.04 -11.66 14.46
CA MET A 1 13.84 -10.80 14.56
C MET A 1 12.69 -11.45 13.78
N ARG A 2 11.68 -12.01 14.45
CA ARG A 2 10.49 -12.56 13.77
C ARG A 2 9.54 -11.42 13.47
N VAL A 3 9.50 -10.98 12.22
CA VAL A 3 8.50 -10.02 11.74
C VAL A 3 7.15 -10.72 11.77
N TYR A 4 6.24 -10.29 12.65
CA TYR A 4 4.86 -10.77 12.70
C TYR A 4 4.17 -10.37 11.39
N ARG A 5 4.26 -11.23 10.36
CA ARG A 5 3.44 -11.12 9.15
C ARG A 5 2.01 -11.41 9.58
N ARG A 6 1.21 -10.36 9.79
CA ARG A 6 -0.24 -10.50 10.00
C ARG A 6 -0.78 -11.41 8.91
N ALA A 7 -1.62 -12.39 9.28
CA ALA A 7 -2.35 -13.18 8.30
C ALA A 7 -3.29 -12.24 7.53
N ARG A 8 -2.82 -11.72 6.40
CA ARG A 8 -3.59 -10.85 5.52
C ARG A 8 -4.44 -11.75 4.62
N PRO A 9 -5.73 -11.42 4.38
CA PRO A 9 -6.48 -12.04 3.30
C PRO A 9 -5.67 -11.93 2.00
N ARG A 10 -5.59 -13.02 1.21
CA ARG A 10 -4.76 -13.05 -0.02
C ARG A 10 -5.03 -11.85 -0.93
N LEU A 11 -6.32 -11.56 -1.16
CA LEU A 11 -6.78 -10.41 -1.96
C LEU A 11 -6.20 -9.06 -1.49
N TYR A 12 -6.00 -8.88 -0.18
CA TYR A 12 -5.46 -7.64 0.36
C TYR A 12 -3.94 -7.54 0.20
N ALA A 13 -3.23 -8.67 0.40
CA ALA A 13 -1.79 -8.72 0.16
C ALA A 13 -1.48 -8.50 -1.33
N ASP A 14 -2.24 -9.15 -2.22
CA ASP A 14 -2.09 -9.02 -3.68
C ASP A 14 -2.39 -7.59 -4.14
N ALA A 15 -3.38 -6.92 -3.54
CA ALA A 15 -3.70 -5.53 -3.85
C ALA A 15 -2.57 -4.55 -3.49
N ILE A 16 -1.91 -4.77 -2.34
CA ILE A 16 -0.75 -3.97 -1.91
C ILE A 16 0.43 -4.21 -2.83
N GLU A 17 0.76 -5.47 -3.10
CA GLU A 17 1.87 -5.84 -3.98
C GLU A 17 1.65 -5.33 -5.41
N GLY A 18 0.42 -5.39 -5.91
CA GLY A 18 0.03 -4.82 -7.19
C GLY A 18 0.22 -3.31 -7.25
N ALA A 19 -0.17 -2.57 -6.21
CA ALA A 19 0.02 -1.12 -6.15
C ALA A 19 1.50 -0.73 -6.15
N VAL A 20 2.32 -1.44 -5.36
CA VAL A 20 3.78 -1.26 -5.29
C VAL A 20 4.44 -1.59 -6.64
N THR A 21 4.05 -2.70 -7.27
CA THR A 21 4.60 -3.11 -8.58
C THR A 21 4.24 -2.12 -9.69
N ALA A 22 3.00 -1.63 -9.69
CA ALA A 22 2.55 -0.61 -10.63
C ALA A 22 3.32 0.71 -10.43
N ALA A 23 3.50 1.16 -9.19
CA ALA A 23 4.30 2.33 -8.87
C ALA A 23 5.76 2.17 -9.30
N SER A 24 6.36 0.99 -9.07
CA SER A 24 7.73 0.69 -9.49
C SER A 24 7.92 0.80 -11.00
N SER A 25 6.91 0.39 -11.77
CA SER A 25 6.91 0.42 -13.23
C SER A 25 6.64 1.81 -13.80
N ASN A 26 5.84 2.64 -13.12
CA ASN A 26 5.33 3.91 -13.63
C ASN A 26 6.07 5.16 -13.11
N GLY A 27 7.36 5.05 -12.79
CA GLY A 27 8.17 6.20 -12.34
C GLY A 27 8.50 6.22 -10.86
N ARG A 28 8.26 5.11 -10.15
CA ARG A 28 8.61 4.87 -8.74
C ARG A 28 7.95 5.83 -7.76
N ILE A 29 6.76 6.34 -8.06
CA ILE A 29 5.97 7.15 -7.13
C ILE A 29 4.70 6.40 -6.76
N LEU A 30 4.50 6.17 -5.47
CA LEU A 30 3.30 5.56 -4.89
C LEU A 30 2.52 6.64 -4.11
N ASP A 31 1.35 7.05 -4.62
CA ASP A 31 0.40 7.85 -3.84
C ASP A 31 -0.30 6.97 -2.80
N ILE A 32 0.18 7.05 -1.57
CA ILE A 32 -0.30 6.23 -0.47
C ILE A 32 -1.75 6.56 -0.13
N SER A 33 -2.11 7.84 -0.13
CA SER A 33 -3.46 8.29 0.23
C SER A 33 -4.50 7.75 -0.75
N SER A 34 -4.21 7.84 -2.04
CA SER A 34 -5.11 7.38 -3.11
C SER A 34 -5.21 5.86 -3.16
N GLU A 35 -4.07 5.15 -3.11
CA GLU A 35 -4.06 3.69 -3.15
C GLU A 35 -4.67 3.07 -1.89
N ALA A 36 -4.44 3.67 -0.72
CA ALA A 36 -5.03 3.19 0.52
C ALA A 36 -6.56 3.27 0.49
N LYS A 37 -7.11 4.39 -0.01
CA LYS A 37 -8.57 4.54 -0.18
C LYS A 37 -9.12 3.53 -1.18
N ARG A 38 -8.44 3.33 -2.32
CA ARG A 38 -8.86 2.39 -3.36
C ARG A 38 -8.92 0.95 -2.83
N ILE A 39 -7.85 0.50 -2.17
CA ILE A 39 -7.74 -0.86 -1.63
C ILE A 39 -8.70 -1.03 -0.45
N ALA A 40 -8.82 -0.05 0.45
CA ALA A 40 -9.78 -0.08 1.56
C ALA A 40 -11.22 -0.21 1.06
N LYS A 41 -11.61 0.55 0.02
CA LYS A 41 -12.94 0.45 -0.59
C LYS A 41 -13.21 -0.93 -1.20
N ALA A 42 -12.21 -1.55 -1.82
CA ALA A 42 -12.35 -2.86 -2.44
C ALA A 42 -12.37 -4.02 -1.43
N THR A 43 -11.73 -3.86 -0.27
CA THR A 43 -11.53 -4.94 0.71
C THR A 43 -12.36 -4.78 1.98
N GLY A 44 -12.98 -3.62 2.19
CA GLY A 44 -13.72 -3.29 3.42
C GLY A 44 -12.82 -2.99 4.63
N LEU A 45 -11.50 -2.86 4.42
CA LEU A 45 -10.54 -2.59 5.49
C LEU A 45 -10.39 -1.09 5.77
N SER A 46 -9.77 -0.76 6.90
CA SER A 46 -9.51 0.62 7.28
C SER A 46 -8.46 1.27 6.37
N PRO A 47 -8.75 2.44 5.74
CA PRO A 47 -7.78 3.18 4.94
C PRO A 47 -6.49 3.51 5.70
N ILE A 48 -6.56 3.73 7.02
CA ILE A 48 -5.39 4.04 7.85
C ILE A 48 -4.46 2.82 7.94
N ILE A 49 -5.02 1.63 8.17
CA ILE A 49 -4.26 0.38 8.22
C ILE A 49 -3.65 0.10 6.84
N THR A 50 -4.42 0.33 5.77
CA THR A 50 -3.96 0.14 4.40
C THR A 50 -2.86 1.11 4.00
N ALA A 51 -2.94 2.38 4.39
CA ALA A 51 -1.88 3.36 4.16
C ALA A 51 -0.57 2.95 4.84
N ARG A 52 -0.64 2.46 6.09
CA ARG A 52 0.53 1.94 6.80
C ARG A 52 1.14 0.73 6.10
N ASP A 53 0.30 -0.23 5.70
CA ASP A 53 0.78 -1.44 5.04
C ASP A 53 1.39 -1.14 3.66
N LEU A 54 0.83 -0.18 2.92
CA LEU A 54 1.39 0.33 1.66
C LEU A 54 2.72 1.04 1.89
N PHE A 55 2.84 1.85 2.95
CA PHE A 55 4.09 2.51 3.31
C PHE A 55 5.20 1.49 3.61
N GLU A 56 4.92 0.49 4.46
CA GLU A 56 5.88 -0.56 4.78
C GLU A 56 6.32 -1.35 3.52
N ALA A 57 5.39 -1.65 2.62
CA ALA A 57 5.68 -2.32 1.36
C ALA A 57 6.48 -1.44 0.39
N GLY A 58 6.14 -0.16 0.26
CA GLY A 58 6.83 0.83 -0.57
C GLY A 58 8.28 1.07 -0.11
N VAL A 59 8.51 1.18 1.20
CA VAL A 59 9.86 1.26 1.79
C VAL A 59 10.69 0.03 1.45
N THR A 60 10.11 -1.16 1.61
CA THR A 60 10.77 -2.43 1.29
C THR A 60 11.16 -2.51 -0.19
N ALA A 61 10.30 -2.00 -1.07
CA ALA A 61 10.51 -1.96 -2.51
C ALA A 61 11.36 -0.78 -3.01
N ARG A 62 11.83 0.12 -2.11
CA ARG A 62 12.60 1.33 -2.46
C ARG A 62 11.88 2.25 -3.46
N ILE A 63 10.57 2.41 -3.29
CA ILE A 63 9.72 3.28 -4.11
C ILE A 63 9.56 4.64 -3.40
N SER A 64 9.59 5.74 -4.15
CA SER A 64 9.27 7.07 -3.62
C SER A 64 7.78 7.14 -3.29
N MET A 65 7.45 7.74 -2.15
CA MET A 65 6.08 7.76 -1.66
C MET A 65 5.58 9.19 -1.60
N GLU A 66 4.38 9.41 -2.13
CA GLU A 66 3.67 10.68 -2.03
C GLU A 66 2.47 10.53 -1.10
N PHE A 67 2.29 11.53 -0.25
CA PHE A 67 1.13 11.69 0.59
C PHE A 67 0.35 12.88 0.07
N THR A 68 -0.55 12.65 -0.88
CA THR A 68 -1.44 13.70 -1.36
C THR A 68 -2.28 14.15 -0.16
N ARG A 69 -2.07 15.39 0.29
CA ARG A 69 -2.90 16.02 1.32
C ARG A 69 -4.30 16.11 0.76
N ILE A 70 -5.23 15.44 1.42
CA ILE A 70 -6.65 15.66 1.17
C ILE A 70 -6.92 17.10 1.64
N PRO A 71 -7.40 18.01 0.77
CA PRO A 71 -7.74 19.37 1.17
C PRO A 71 -8.83 19.39 2.24
#